data_AF-A0AAU7BSX1-F1
#
_entry.id   AF-A0AAU7BSX1-F1
#
_cell.length_a   1.000
_cell.length_b   1.000
_cell.length_c   1.000
_cell.angle_alpha   90.00
_cell.angle_beta   90.00
_cell.angle_gamma   90.00
#
_symmetry.space_group_name_H-M   'P 1'
#
loop_
_entity.id
_entity.type
_entity.pdbx_description
1 polymer ?
#
loop_
_entity_poly.entity_id
_entity_poly.type
_entity_poly.pdbx_seq_one_letter_code
_entity_poly.pdbx_strand_id
1 'polypeptide(L)'
;MMEHLEIILPLTLLVLAFGLKLSIDRNIEVPNIIQALCELPVDVIFLSISFLIAFTISKPADPSEGLFLTIAFIVVSVLVVILWRKSLKLYERKNNFWVLLLCINMAISIFALMQSTGVLLKTENPNQTENTELNINKDGD
;
A
#
# COMPACT_ATOMS: atom_id res chain seq x y z
N MET A 1 -0.55 21.12 1.98
CA MET A 1 0.88 20.85 1.66
C MET A 1 1.46 19.76 2.57
N MET A 2 1.09 19.68 3.86
CA MET A 2 1.46 18.55 4.74
C MET A 2 0.76 17.22 4.39
N GLU A 3 -0.46 17.25 3.85
CA GLU A 3 -1.24 16.05 3.44
C GLU A 3 -0.48 15.14 2.44
N HIS A 4 0.33 15.73 1.56
CA HIS A 4 1.14 14.94 0.62
C HIS A 4 2.39 14.35 1.27
N LEU A 5 2.86 14.91 2.39
CA LEU A 5 4.09 14.47 3.04
C LEU A 5 3.91 13.08 3.69
N GLU A 6 2.75 12.83 4.27
CA GLU A 6 2.42 11.55 4.92
C GLU A 6 2.33 10.38 3.93
N ILE A 7 2.03 10.67 2.65
CA ILE A 7 1.97 9.67 1.59
C ILE A 7 3.30 9.57 0.85
N ILE A 8 3.95 10.70 0.58
CA ILE A 8 5.17 10.74 -0.21
C ILE A 8 6.36 10.16 0.56
N LEU A 9 6.40 10.29 1.88
CA LEU A 9 7.49 9.78 2.70
C LEU A 9 7.53 8.23 2.70
N PRO A 10 6.43 7.52 3.00
CA PRO A 10 6.40 6.06 2.92
C PRO A 10 6.59 5.54 1.49
N LEU A 11 6.08 6.27 0.48
CA LEU A 11 6.32 5.94 -0.92
C LEU A 11 7.80 6.10 -1.31
N THR A 12 8.45 7.17 -0.86
CA THR A 12 9.89 7.39 -1.08
C THR A 12 10.71 6.31 -0.39
N LEU A 13 10.34 5.93 0.84
CA LEU A 13 10.97 4.82 1.55
C LEU A 13 10.80 3.49 0.82
N LEU A 14 9.63 3.22 0.22
CA LEU A 14 9.42 2.04 -0.60
C LEU A 14 10.36 2.02 -1.82
N VAL A 15 10.42 3.13 -2.56
CA VAL A 15 11.30 3.27 -3.72
C VAL A 15 12.77 3.12 -3.32
N LEU A 16 13.17 3.72 -2.20
CA LEU A 16 14.53 3.64 -1.68
C LEU A 16 14.87 2.21 -1.22
N ALA A 17 13.97 1.54 -0.48
CA ALA A 17 14.15 0.17 -0.02
C ALA A 17 14.29 -0.79 -1.21
N PHE A 18 13.45 -0.64 -2.23
CA PHE A 18 13.55 -1.41 -3.47
C PHE A 18 14.86 -1.11 -4.23
N GLY A 19 15.24 0.17 -4.35
CA GLY A 19 16.49 0.57 -4.98
C GLY A 19 17.73 0.05 -4.26
N LEU A 20 17.70 -0.02 -2.94
CA LEU A 20 18.76 -0.62 -2.12
C LEU A 20 18.83 -2.13 -2.34
N LYS A 21 17.69 -2.84 -2.37
CA LYS A 21 17.65 -4.29 -2.70
C LYS A 21 18.31 -4.57 -4.05
N LEU A 22 18.11 -3.71 -5.05
CA LEU A 22 18.77 -3.81 -6.36
C LEU A 22 20.25 -3.42 -6.34
N SER A 23 20.68 -2.54 -5.44
CA SER A 23 22.03 -1.97 -5.43
C SER A 23 23.03 -2.72 -4.57
N ILE A 24 22.59 -3.41 -3.50
CA ILE A 24 23.46 -4.03 -2.50
C ILE A 24 24.08 -5.36 -2.96
N ASP A 25 23.50 -6.02 -3.95
CA ASP A 25 23.97 -7.33 -4.43
C ASP A 25 24.61 -7.22 -5.83
N ARG A 26 25.82 -6.64 -5.88
CA ARG A 26 26.58 -6.46 -7.13
C ARG A 26 27.28 -7.76 -7.57
N ASN A 27 26.46 -8.72 -7.98
CA ASN A 27 26.63 -9.44 -9.25
C ASN A 27 25.25 -9.32 -9.91
N ILE A 28 25.12 -8.47 -10.93
CA ILE A 28 23.85 -8.20 -11.62
C ILE A 28 23.52 -9.42 -12.48
N GLU A 29 23.13 -10.50 -11.82
CA GLU A 29 22.55 -11.67 -12.44
C GLU A 29 21.05 -11.41 -12.57
N VAL A 30 20.54 -11.61 -13.79
CA VAL A 30 19.11 -11.57 -14.13
C VAL A 30 18.19 -12.23 -13.06
N PRO A 31 18.52 -13.40 -12.45
CA PRO A 31 17.72 -13.97 -11.37
C PRO A 31 17.50 -13.05 -10.17
N ASN A 32 18.50 -12.27 -9.76
CA ASN A 32 18.40 -11.40 -8.57
C ASN A 32 17.44 -10.24 -8.81
N ILE A 33 17.46 -9.67 -10.02
CA ILE A 33 16.52 -8.61 -10.43
C ILE A 33 15.09 -9.14 -10.43
N ILE A 34 14.88 -10.35 -10.97
CA ILE A 34 13.54 -10.96 -11.04
C ILE A 34 13.02 -11.29 -9.64
N GLN A 35 13.89 -11.77 -8.74
CA GLN A 35 13.51 -11.99 -7.35
C GLN A 35 13.10 -10.68 -6.67
N ALA A 36 13.90 -9.63 -6.78
CA ALA A 36 13.58 -8.32 -6.22
C ALA A 36 12.26 -7.77 -6.80
N LEU A 37 12.04 -7.89 -8.11
CA LEU A 37 10.81 -7.46 -8.76
C LEU A 37 9.60 -8.28 -8.27
N CYS A 38 9.79 -9.57 -8.04
CA CYS A 38 8.76 -10.45 -7.50
C CYS A 38 8.42 -10.12 -6.03
N GLU A 39 9.35 -9.55 -5.27
CA GLU A 39 9.14 -9.09 -3.89
C GLU A 39 8.39 -7.75 -3.80
N LEU A 40 8.47 -6.89 -4.83
CA LEU A 40 7.87 -5.56 -4.81
C LEU A 40 6.36 -5.52 -4.45
N PRO A 41 5.49 -6.41 -4.96
CA PRO A 41 4.09 -6.47 -4.55
C PRO A 41 3.90 -6.71 -3.04
N VAL A 42 4.83 -7.43 -2.40
CA VAL A 42 4.80 -7.71 -0.96
C VAL A 42 5.09 -6.42 -0.19
N ASP A 43 6.13 -5.69 -0.60
CA ASP A 43 6.47 -4.41 0.05
C ASP A 43 5.30 -3.40 -0.07
N VAL A 44 4.64 -3.34 -1.24
CA VAL A 44 3.48 -2.47 -1.48
C VAL A 44 2.25 -2.85 -0.63
N ILE A 45 1.94 -4.14 -0.45
CA ILE A 45 0.79 -4.53 0.39
C ILE A 45 1.04 -4.21 1.86
N PHE A 46 2.27 -4.36 2.36
CA PHE A 46 2.63 -3.97 3.72
C PHE A 46 2.54 -2.46 3.92
N LEU A 47 3.00 -1.68 2.94
CA LEU A 47 2.82 -0.23 2.93
C LEU A 47 1.33 0.15 3.02
N SER A 48 0.50 -0.55 2.25
CA SER A 48 -0.96 -0.34 2.25
C SER A 48 -1.59 -0.62 3.62
N ILE A 49 -1.17 -1.71 4.27
CA ILE A 49 -1.61 -2.06 5.64
C ILE A 49 -1.16 -1.00 6.64
N SER A 50 0.08 -0.49 6.53
CA SER A 50 0.56 0.57 7.42
C SER A 50 -0.32 1.82 7.36
N PHE A 51 -0.78 2.22 6.17
CA PHE A 51 -1.73 3.33 6.03
C PHE A 51 -3.10 3.04 6.66
N LEU A 52 -3.61 1.81 6.54
CA LEU A 52 -4.87 1.43 7.18
C LEU A 52 -4.80 1.40 8.70
N ILE A 53 -3.66 0.96 9.24
CA ILE A 53 -3.40 1.02 10.68
C ILE A 53 -3.37 2.48 11.15
N ALA A 54 -2.66 3.34 10.42
CA ALA A 54 -2.63 4.78 10.72
C ALA A 54 -4.05 5.40 10.69
N PHE A 55 -4.86 5.07 9.69
CA PHE A 55 -6.26 5.47 9.62
C PHE A 55 -7.09 4.98 10.81
N THR A 56 -6.94 3.71 11.18
CA THR A 56 -7.67 3.08 12.29
C THR A 56 -7.34 3.75 13.62
N ILE A 57 -6.07 4.11 13.83
CA ILE A 57 -5.62 4.84 15.03
C ILE A 57 -6.15 6.29 15.03
N SER A 58 -6.27 6.91 13.85
CA SER A 58 -6.68 8.32 13.71
C SER A 58 -8.19 8.56 13.88
N LYS A 59 -9.04 7.52 13.80
CA LYS A 59 -10.49 7.60 14.05
C LYS A 59 -10.93 6.80 15.29
N PRO A 60 -10.72 7.33 16.50
CA PRO A 60 -11.05 6.62 17.74
C PRO A 60 -12.56 6.49 18.01
N ALA A 61 -13.41 7.28 17.32
CA ALA A 61 -14.86 7.27 17.55
C ALA A 61 -15.55 6.02 16.99
N ASP A 62 -15.09 5.49 15.85
CA ASP A 62 -15.64 4.28 15.21
C ASP A 62 -14.49 3.43 14.62
N PRO A 63 -13.70 2.74 15.46
CA PRO A 63 -12.55 1.96 15.01
C PRO A 63 -12.93 0.66 14.29
N SER A 64 -14.20 0.25 14.35
CA SER A 64 -14.71 -1.03 13.84
C SER A 64 -14.51 -1.16 12.32
N GLU A 65 -14.77 -0.09 11.57
CA GLU A 65 -14.60 -0.06 10.11
C GLU A 65 -13.12 -0.17 9.71
N GLY A 66 -12.24 0.59 10.37
CA GLY A 66 -10.80 0.54 10.13
C GLY A 66 -10.17 -0.81 10.50
N LEU A 67 -10.60 -1.39 11.63
CA LEU A 67 -10.15 -2.72 12.06
C LEU A 67 -10.58 -3.81 11.08
N PHE A 68 -11.83 -3.80 10.64
CA PHE A 68 -12.31 -4.78 9.66
C PHE A 68 -11.50 -4.72 8.36
N LEU A 69 -11.26 -3.50 7.85
CA LEU A 69 -10.51 -3.30 6.61
C LEU A 69 -9.03 -3.70 6.76
N THR A 70 -8.42 -3.40 7.90
CA THR A 70 -7.05 -3.82 8.24
C THR A 70 -6.94 -5.34 8.27
N ILE A 71 -7.87 -6.03 8.95
CA ILE A 71 -7.90 -7.50 9.01
C ILE A 71 -8.08 -8.10 7.61
N ALA A 72 -8.99 -7.56 6.81
CA ALA A 72 -9.18 -8.00 5.43
C ALA A 72 -7.89 -7.89 4.61
N PHE A 73 -7.16 -6.78 4.74
CA PHE A 73 -5.89 -6.57 4.03
C PHE A 73 -4.76 -7.46 4.54
N ILE A 74 -4.74 -7.83 5.83
CA ILE A 74 -3.82 -8.85 6.36
C ILE A 74 -4.09 -10.21 5.71
N VAL A 75 -5.36 -10.59 5.51
CA VAL A 75 -5.68 -11.83 4.79
C VAL A 75 -5.22 -11.76 3.34
N VAL A 76 -5.45 -10.62 2.68
CA VAL A 76 -4.97 -10.37 1.30
C VAL A 76 -3.44 -10.40 1.23
N SER A 77 -2.71 -9.89 2.22
CA SER A 77 -1.24 -9.91 2.20
C SER A 77 -0.67 -11.32 2.26
N VAL A 78 -1.31 -12.23 3.00
CA VAL A 78 -0.95 -13.66 2.98
C VAL A 78 -1.10 -14.23 1.57
N LEU A 79 -2.19 -13.90 0.85
CA LEU A 79 -2.35 -14.30 -0.54
C LEU A 79 -1.25 -13.72 -1.43
N VAL A 80 -0.93 -12.43 -1.28
CA VAL A 80 0.13 -11.76 -2.05
C VAL A 80 1.49 -12.43 -1.85
N VAL A 81 1.82 -12.81 -0.61
CA VAL A 81 3.06 -13.54 -0.27
C VAL A 81 3.07 -14.94 -0.90
N ILE A 82 1.94 -15.66 -0.88
CA ILE A 82 1.83 -16.98 -1.53
C ILE A 82 1.99 -16.86 -3.05
N LEU A 83 1.34 -15.87 -3.68
CA LEU A 83 1.45 -15.60 -5.11
C LEU A 83 2.89 -15.26 -5.49
N TRP A 84 3.57 -14.44 -4.68
CA TRP A 84 4.98 -14.14 -4.84
C TRP A 84 5.84 -15.42 -4.83
N ARG A 85 5.71 -16.26 -3.79
CA ARG A 85 6.45 -17.52 -3.68
C ARG A 85 6.18 -18.45 -4.88
N LYS A 86 4.94 -18.49 -5.36
CA LYS A 86 4.57 -19.26 -6.56
C LYS A 86 5.19 -18.70 -7.82
N SER A 87 5.19 -17.36 -7.98
CA SER A 87 5.82 -16.68 -9.11
C SER A 87 7.31 -17.03 -9.22
N LEU A 88 8.04 -16.94 -8.10
CA LEU A 88 9.47 -17.26 -8.09
C LEU A 88 9.74 -18.73 -8.46
N LYS A 89 8.93 -19.66 -7.93
CA LYS A 89 9.06 -21.09 -8.26
C LYS A 89 8.73 -21.40 -9.74
N LEU A 90 7.83 -20.62 -10.36
CA LEU A 90 7.52 -20.75 -11.78
C LEU A 90 8.62 -20.19 -12.67
N TYR A 91 9.27 -19.11 -12.23
CA TYR A 91 10.47 -18.57 -12.86
C TYR A 91 11.59 -19.62 -12.91
N GLU A 92 11.89 -20.26 -11.78
CA GLU A 92 12.89 -21.34 -11.70
C GLU A 92 12.56 -22.52 -12.62
N ARG A 93 11.28 -22.81 -12.83
CA ARG A 93 10.79 -23.85 -13.76
C ARG A 93 10.79 -23.40 -15.23
N LYS A 94 11.30 -22.21 -15.55
CA LYS A 94 11.30 -21.60 -16.90
C LYS A 94 9.91 -21.49 -17.53
N ASN A 95 8.87 -21.35 -16.71
CA ASN A 95 7.51 -21.18 -17.19
C ASN A 95 7.15 -19.68 -17.26
N ASN A 96 6.80 -19.21 -18.45
CA ASN A 96 6.41 -17.81 -18.69
C ASN A 96 5.15 -17.38 -17.93
N PHE A 97 4.37 -18.32 -17.37
CA PHE A 97 3.21 -18.02 -16.53
C PHE A 97 3.58 -17.24 -15.24
N TRP A 98 4.86 -17.19 -14.86
CA TRP A 98 5.31 -16.35 -13.74
C TRP A 98 4.99 -14.87 -13.96
N VAL A 99 5.14 -14.36 -15.19
CA VAL A 99 4.94 -12.94 -15.49
C VAL A 99 3.48 -12.55 -15.28
N LEU A 100 2.55 -13.42 -15.68
CA LEU A 100 1.13 -13.20 -15.48
C LEU A 100 0.77 -13.18 -13.99
N LEU A 101 1.31 -14.12 -13.20
CA LEU A 101 1.15 -14.13 -11.74
C LEU A 101 1.72 -12.87 -11.08
N LEU A 102 2.88 -12.42 -11.52
CA LEU A 102 3.50 -11.18 -11.04
C LEU A 102 2.61 -9.97 -11.35
N CYS A 103 2.10 -9.85 -12.58
CA CYS A 103 1.21 -8.76 -12.97
C CYS A 103 -0.08 -8.75 -12.14
N ILE A 104 -0.69 -9.92 -11.92
CA ILE A 104 -1.88 -10.05 -11.08
C ILE A 104 -1.56 -9.64 -9.64
N ASN A 105 -0.44 -10.13 -9.09
CA ASN A 105 -0.04 -9.82 -7.72
C ASN A 105 0.22 -8.32 -7.54
N MET A 106 0.88 -7.71 -8.52
CA MET A 106 1.15 -6.28 -8.53
C MET A 106 -0.15 -5.46 -8.63
N ALA A 107 -1.10 -5.86 -9.49
CA ALA A 107 -2.39 -5.20 -9.60
C ALA A 107 -3.16 -5.22 -8.28
N ILE A 108 -3.16 -6.34 -7.57
CA ILE A 108 -3.78 -6.47 -6.25
C ILE A 108 -3.13 -5.51 -5.24
N SER A 109 -1.79 -5.48 -5.18
CA SER A 109 -1.08 -4.61 -4.25
C SER A 109 -1.24 -3.12 -4.56
N ILE A 110 -1.22 -2.73 -5.85
CA ILE A 110 -1.47 -1.34 -6.25
C ILE A 110 -2.90 -0.92 -5.91
N PHE A 111 -3.88 -1.78 -6.20
CA PHE A 111 -5.27 -1.51 -5.85
C PHE A 111 -5.46 -1.34 -4.34
N ALA A 112 -4.82 -2.19 -3.54
CA ALA A 112 -4.79 -2.08 -2.09
C ALA A 112 -4.21 -0.73 -1.63
N LEU A 113 -3.10 -0.28 -2.24
CA LEU A 113 -2.47 1.00 -1.92
C LEU A 113 -3.37 2.19 -2.28
N MET A 114 -4.05 2.14 -3.43
CA MET A 114 -4.98 3.18 -3.84
C MET A 114 -6.19 3.28 -2.89
N GLN A 115 -6.73 2.14 -2.47
CA GLN A 115 -7.80 2.09 -1.48
C GLN A 115 -7.36 2.65 -0.13
N SER A 116 -6.21 2.21 0.40
CA SER A 116 -5.76 2.64 1.72
C SER A 116 -5.42 4.13 1.78
N THR A 117 -4.73 4.64 0.75
CA THR A 117 -4.41 6.07 0.64
C THR A 117 -5.66 6.93 0.45
N GLY A 118 -6.64 6.46 -0.33
CA GLY A 118 -7.92 7.16 -0.50
C GLY A 118 -8.71 7.29 0.81
N VAL A 119 -8.72 6.24 1.63
CA VAL A 119 -9.37 6.25 2.95
C VAL A 119 -8.65 7.19 3.93
N LEU A 120 -7.31 7.21 3.90
CA LEU A 120 -6.51 8.11 4.73
C LEU A 120 -6.75 9.59 4.37
N LEU A 121 -6.72 9.94 3.07
CA LEU A 121 -6.96 11.31 2.61
C LEU A 121 -8.37 11.81 2.95
N LYS A 122 -9.38 10.94 2.86
CA LYS A 122 -10.76 11.27 3.26
C LYS A 122 -10.87 11.60 4.76
N THR A 123 -9.92 11.14 5.57
CA THR A 123 -9.90 11.30 7.03
C THR A 123 -9.15 12.52 7.50
N GLU A 124 -8.22 13.05 6.70
CA GLU A 124 -7.58 14.35 6.96
C GLU A 124 -8.52 15.53 6.63
N ASN A 125 -9.46 15.35 5.69
CA ASN A 125 -10.39 16.38 5.23
C ASN A 125 -11.79 16.55 5.92
N PRO A 126 -12.12 16.04 7.13
CA PRO A 126 -13.40 16.33 7.77
C PRO A 126 -13.55 17.79 8.23
N ASN A 127 -12.45 18.51 8.46
CA ASN A 127 -12.46 19.84 9.06
C ASN A 127 -12.86 21.00 8.12
N GLN A 128 -13.08 20.76 6.82
CA GLN A 128 -13.61 21.80 5.93
C GLN A 128 -15.15 21.86 5.90
N THR A 129 -15.83 20.75 6.19
CA THR A 129 -17.30 20.71 6.15
C THR A 129 -17.93 21.39 7.37
N GLU A 130 -17.35 21.21 8.56
CA GLU A 130 -17.89 21.78 9.80
C GLU A 130 -17.73 23.31 9.90
N ASN A 131 -16.67 23.87 9.31
CA ASN A 131 -16.43 25.32 9.29
C ASN A 131 -17.31 26.08 8.28
N THR A 132 -17.90 25.38 7.31
CA THR A 132 -18.85 25.99 6.37
C THR A 132 -20.23 26.12 7.02
N GLU A 133 -20.65 25.14 7.84
CA GLU A 133 -21.94 25.21 8.56
C GLU A 133 -21.94 26.28 9.67
N LEU A 134 -20.81 26.48 10.36
CA LEU A 134 -20.71 27.52 11.40
C LEU A 134 -20.66 28.95 10.86
N ASN A 135 -20.19 29.17 9.62
CA ASN A 135 -20.21 30.49 8.98
C ASN A 135 -21.58 30.83 8.38
N ILE A 136 -22.31 29.85 7.84
CA ILE A 136 -23.68 30.08 7.34
C ILE A 136 -24.62 30.44 8.51
N ASN A 137 -24.39 29.91 9.71
CA ASN A 137 -25.21 30.20 10.89
C ASN A 137 -24.82 31.51 11.64
N LYS A 138 -23.73 32.18 11.26
CA LYS A 138 -23.33 33.48 11.83
C LYS A 138 -23.75 34.69 11.00
N ASP A 139 -24.05 34.49 9.72
CA ASP A 139 -24.58 35.53 8.83
C ASP A 139 -26.14 35.54 8.77
N GLY A 140 -26.78 34.79 9.68
CA GLY A 140 -28.24 34.58 9.72
C GLY A 140 -29.00 35.18 10.90
N ASP A 141 -28.37 36.01 11.73
CA ASP A 141 -29.01 36.79 12.81
C ASP A 141 -28.78 38.31 12.62
#